data_AF-A0A519XWP4-F1
#
_entry.id   AF-A0A519XWP4-F1
#
_cell.length_a   1.000
_cell.length_b   1.000
_cell.length_c   1.000
_cell.angle_alpha   90.00
_cell.angle_beta   90.00
_cell.angle_gamma   90.00
#
_symmetry.space_group_name_H-M   'P 1'
#
loop_
_entity.id
_entity.type
_entity.pdbx_description
1 polymer ?
#
loop_
_entity_poly.entity_id
_entity_poly.type
_entity_poly.pdbx_seq_one_letter_code
_entity_poly.pdbx_strand_id
1 'polypeptide(L)'
;MLSRVASSLYWLSRYVERSDGMLRMLKINYASSQDTIQEFTWKPIIRIFSADDENELLNIQHDSRAVIEYLLLNRENPNSILNIITLARENARSVQEHIPKDLWQCLNEYYHTVKDEKLLWYVQKDDPITALD
;
A
#
# COMPACT_ATOMS: atom_id res chain seq x y z
N MET A 1 6.90 7.75 -29.37
CA MET A 1 5.68 7.75 -28.55
C MET A 1 5.30 6.37 -28.00
N LEU A 2 5.30 5.30 -28.82
CA LEU A 2 4.95 3.92 -28.38
C LEU A 2 5.72 3.41 -27.14
N SER A 3 7.02 3.71 -27.03
CA SER A 3 7.84 3.30 -25.88
C SER A 3 7.36 3.91 -24.54
N ARG A 4 6.83 5.14 -24.54
CA ARG A 4 6.32 5.78 -23.32
C ARG A 4 4.97 5.18 -22.90
N VAL A 5 4.09 4.91 -23.85
CA VAL A 5 2.80 4.25 -23.59
C VAL A 5 3.03 2.85 -23.03
N ALA A 6 3.89 2.06 -23.66
CA ALA A 6 4.24 0.72 -23.18
C ALA A 6 4.86 0.74 -21.78
N SER A 7 5.79 1.68 -21.52
CA SER A 7 6.38 1.86 -20.19
C SER A 7 5.31 2.19 -19.14
N SER A 8 4.38 3.09 -19.47
CA SER A 8 3.35 3.52 -18.51
C SER A 8 2.36 2.40 -18.21
N LEU A 9 1.95 1.62 -19.22
CA LEU A 9 1.10 0.44 -19.03
C LEU A 9 1.80 -0.65 -18.20
N TYR A 10 3.10 -0.89 -18.47
CA TYR A 10 3.90 -1.83 -17.69
C TYR A 10 3.94 -1.43 -16.22
N TRP A 11 4.35 -0.19 -15.92
CA TRP A 11 4.45 0.28 -14.54
C TRP A 11 3.10 0.38 -13.84
N LEU A 12 2.05 0.81 -14.55
CA LEU A 12 0.68 0.77 -14.04
C LEU A 12 0.32 -0.63 -13.52
N SER A 13 0.45 -1.66 -14.36
CA SER A 13 0.12 -3.05 -13.98
C SER A 13 0.91 -3.49 -12.76
N ARG A 14 2.22 -3.20 -12.75
CA ARG A 14 3.13 -3.60 -11.67
C ARG A 14 2.80 -2.91 -10.35
N TYR A 15 2.44 -1.64 -10.36
CA TYR A 15 2.06 -0.91 -9.15
C TYR A 15 0.72 -1.38 -8.60
N VAL A 16 -0.26 -1.66 -9.47
CA VAL A 16 -1.55 -2.23 -9.04
C VAL A 16 -1.35 -3.59 -8.39
N GLU A 17 -0.65 -4.52 -9.05
CA GLU A 17 -0.32 -5.85 -8.50
C GLU A 17 0.43 -5.76 -7.17
N ARG A 18 1.40 -4.84 -7.07
CA ARG A 18 2.17 -4.64 -5.83
C ARG A 18 1.26 -4.17 -4.69
N SER A 19 0.36 -3.22 -4.95
CA SER A 19 -0.56 -2.72 -3.94
C SER A 19 -1.51 -3.82 -3.43
N ASP A 20 -2.06 -4.66 -4.31
CA ASP A 20 -2.91 -5.80 -3.92
C ASP A 20 -2.12 -6.82 -3.07
N GLY A 21 -0.92 -7.19 -3.52
CA GLY A 21 -0.04 -8.11 -2.80
C GLY A 21 0.33 -7.58 -1.40
N MET A 22 0.58 -6.27 -1.29
CA MET A 22 0.86 -5.61 -0.02
C MET A 22 -0.35 -5.66 0.92
N LEU A 23 -1.52 -5.21 0.49
CA LEU A 23 -2.74 -5.23 1.29
C LEU A 23 -3.05 -6.65 1.80
N ARG A 24 -2.93 -7.64 0.93
CA ARG A 24 -3.11 -9.06 1.29
C ARG A 24 -2.12 -9.52 2.35
N MET A 25 -0.85 -9.16 2.22
CA MET A 25 0.16 -9.47 3.24
C MET A 25 -0.13 -8.77 4.56
N LEU A 26 -0.50 -7.49 4.56
CA LEU A 26 -0.85 -6.75 5.77
C LEU A 26 -2.04 -7.40 6.48
N LYS A 27 -3.11 -7.75 5.75
CA LYS A 27 -4.30 -8.38 6.31
C LYS A 27 -3.99 -9.74 6.94
N ILE A 28 -3.24 -10.60 6.25
CA ILE A 28 -2.86 -11.94 6.76
C ILE A 28 -1.98 -11.83 8.02
N ASN A 29 -1.01 -10.91 8.02
CA ASN A 29 -0.09 -10.74 9.14
C ASN A 29 -0.78 -10.10 10.33
N TYR A 30 -1.71 -9.17 10.11
CA TYR A 30 -2.51 -8.61 11.17
C TYR A 30 -3.41 -9.67 11.83
N ALA A 31 -4.11 -10.48 11.04
CA ALA A 31 -4.89 -11.60 11.59
C ALA A 31 -4.00 -12.57 12.40
N SER A 32 -2.84 -12.93 11.85
CA SER A 32 -1.85 -13.77 12.55
C SER A 32 -1.34 -13.13 13.85
N SER A 33 -1.23 -11.80 13.93
CA SER A 33 -0.80 -11.10 15.14
C SER A 33 -1.85 -11.08 16.23
N GLN A 34 -3.13 -11.24 15.89
CA GLN A 34 -4.23 -11.35 16.86
C GLN A 34 -4.40 -12.78 17.40
N ASP A 35 -4.07 -13.81 16.62
CA ASP A 35 -4.32 -15.21 16.96
C ASP A 35 -3.16 -15.92 17.69
N THR A 36 -1.98 -15.31 17.77
CA THR A 36 -0.79 -15.97 18.31
C THR A 36 -0.65 -15.86 19.84
N ILE A 37 -0.24 -16.96 20.46
CA ILE A 37 0.15 -17.01 21.89
C ILE A 37 1.64 -16.64 22.06
N GLN A 38 2.44 -16.79 20.99
CA GLN A 38 3.87 -16.43 20.94
C GLN A 38 4.06 -14.99 20.45
N GLU A 39 5.22 -14.40 20.72
CA GLU A 39 5.57 -13.04 20.28
C GLU A 39 5.52 -12.92 18.74
N PHE A 40 4.56 -12.12 18.24
CA PHE A 40 4.43 -11.81 16.81
C PHE A 40 5.43 -10.74 16.39
N THR A 41 6.08 -10.91 15.23
CA THR A 41 6.96 -9.87 14.68
C THR A 41 6.64 -9.55 13.22
N TRP A 42 6.55 -8.26 12.91
CA TRP A 42 6.39 -7.74 11.55
C TRP A 42 7.70 -7.70 10.76
N LYS A 43 8.83 -8.09 11.37
CA LYS A 43 10.17 -8.04 10.75
C LYS A 43 10.25 -8.58 9.33
N PRO A 44 9.62 -9.72 8.96
CA PRO A 44 9.67 -10.21 7.59
C PRO A 44 8.98 -9.26 6.60
N ILE A 45 7.84 -8.69 6.99
CA ILE A 45 7.07 -7.75 6.17
C ILE A 45 7.80 -6.42 6.02
N ILE A 46 8.36 -5.93 7.13
CA ILE A 46 9.24 -4.76 7.15
C ILE A 46 10.35 -4.92 6.13
N ARG A 47 11.09 -6.04 6.15
CA ARG A 47 12.19 -6.31 5.21
C ARG A 47 11.79 -6.35 3.73
N ILE A 48 10.56 -6.72 3.42
CA ILE A 48 10.08 -6.82 2.04
C ILE A 48 9.69 -5.44 1.50
N PHE A 49 9.17 -4.56 2.37
CA PHE A 49 8.55 -3.30 1.96
C PHE A 49 9.25 -2.04 2.49
N SER A 50 10.28 -2.16 3.33
CA SER A 50 11.14 -1.03 3.69
C SER A 50 12.05 -0.65 2.54
N ALA A 51 12.20 0.65 2.29
CA ALA A 51 13.25 1.17 1.43
C ALA A 51 14.52 1.42 2.27
N ASP A 52 14.71 2.63 2.76
CA ASP A 52 15.95 3.08 3.42
C ASP A 52 15.86 3.09 4.97
N ASP A 53 14.64 3.12 5.54
CA ASP A 53 14.41 3.25 7.00
C ASP A 53 14.15 1.91 7.71
N GLU A 54 14.74 0.79 7.24
CA GLU A 54 14.53 -0.54 7.85
C GLU A 54 14.81 -0.51 9.37
N ASN A 55 15.91 0.11 9.79
CA ASN A 55 16.33 0.12 11.19
C ASN A 55 15.34 0.87 12.10
N GLU A 56 14.76 1.97 11.63
CA GLU A 56 13.74 2.70 12.38
C GLU A 56 12.44 1.89 12.45
N LEU A 57 12.05 1.27 11.34
CA LEU A 57 10.84 0.45 11.27
C LEU A 57 10.96 -0.81 12.15
N LEU A 58 12.16 -1.36 12.29
CA LEU A 58 12.43 -2.49 13.19
C LEU A 58 12.22 -2.14 14.67
N ASN A 59 12.30 -0.87 15.08
CA ASN A 59 12.00 -0.46 16.45
C ASN A 59 10.50 -0.62 16.77
N ILE A 60 9.64 -0.53 15.77
CA ILE A 60 8.18 -0.68 15.90
C ILE A 60 7.69 -2.05 15.43
N GLN A 61 8.58 -3.03 15.18
CA GLN A 61 8.23 -4.34 14.58
C GLN A 61 7.24 -5.19 15.39
N HIS A 62 6.97 -4.85 16.65
CA HIS A 62 5.99 -5.52 17.51
C HIS A 62 4.69 -4.71 17.66
N ASP A 63 4.64 -3.47 17.13
CA ASP A 63 3.45 -2.64 17.08
C ASP A 63 2.78 -2.79 15.71
N SER A 64 1.73 -3.63 15.67
CA SER A 64 1.00 -3.89 14.42
C SER A 64 0.40 -2.64 13.81
N ARG A 65 -0.12 -1.71 14.62
CA ARG A 65 -0.79 -0.51 14.11
C ARG A 65 0.23 0.44 13.52
N ALA A 66 1.34 0.67 14.22
CA ALA A 66 2.39 1.56 13.74
C ALA A 66 3.03 1.03 12.45
N VAL A 67 3.25 -0.29 12.33
CA VAL A 67 3.77 -0.89 11.10
C VAL A 67 2.78 -0.77 9.94
N ILE A 68 1.50 -1.06 10.16
CA ILE A 68 0.46 -0.93 9.13
C ILE A 68 0.36 0.51 8.67
N GLU A 69 0.30 1.47 9.60
CA GLU A 69 0.26 2.91 9.28
C GLU A 69 1.46 3.32 8.41
N TYR A 70 2.67 2.89 8.78
CA TYR A 70 3.87 3.20 8.03
C TYR A 70 3.82 2.63 6.60
N LEU A 71 3.43 1.37 6.43
CA LEU A 71 3.38 0.71 5.14
C LEU A 71 2.19 1.15 4.28
N LEU A 72 1.13 1.69 4.88
CA LEU A 72 -0.06 2.16 4.19
C LEU A 72 0.07 3.64 3.77
N LEU A 73 0.50 4.52 4.68
CA LEU A 73 0.29 5.97 4.58
C LEU A 73 1.57 6.82 4.61
N ASN A 74 2.73 6.27 4.99
CA ASN A 74 3.94 7.08 5.11
C ASN A 74 4.41 7.61 3.74
N ARG A 75 4.57 8.93 3.63
CA ARG A 75 4.94 9.61 2.39
C ARG A 75 6.43 9.52 2.06
N GLU A 76 7.28 9.38 3.09
CA GLU A 76 8.72 9.22 2.95
C GLU A 76 9.08 7.80 2.52
N ASN A 77 8.23 6.81 2.81
CA ASN A 77 8.40 5.45 2.32
C ASN A 77 7.92 5.32 0.86
N PRO A 78 8.81 5.21 -0.16
CA PRO A 78 8.40 5.08 -1.55
C PRO A 78 7.61 3.80 -1.84
N ASN A 79 7.71 2.81 -0.95
CA ASN A 79 6.99 1.55 -1.03
C ASN A 79 5.67 1.57 -0.26
N SER A 80 5.22 2.71 0.31
CA SER A 80 3.90 2.76 0.94
C SER A 80 2.79 2.59 -0.10
N ILE A 81 1.65 2.05 0.31
CA ILE A 81 0.49 1.89 -0.57
C ILE A 81 0.06 3.25 -1.14
N LEU A 82 0.07 4.31 -0.34
CA LEU A 82 -0.19 5.69 -0.79
C LEU A 82 0.72 6.10 -1.96
N ASN A 83 2.04 5.87 -1.86
CA ASN A 83 2.97 6.24 -2.92
C ASN A 83 2.83 5.35 -4.16
N ILE A 84 2.64 4.04 -3.97
CA ILE A 84 2.43 3.08 -5.06
C ILE A 84 1.15 3.39 -5.85
N ILE A 85 0.02 3.65 -5.18
CA ILE A 85 -1.22 4.00 -5.88
C ILE A 85 -1.14 5.36 -6.56
N THR A 86 -0.38 6.30 -5.99
CA THR A 86 -0.09 7.59 -6.65
C THR A 86 0.66 7.36 -7.96
N LEU A 87 1.70 6.52 -7.96
CA LEU A 87 2.46 6.18 -9.16
C LEU A 87 1.60 5.43 -10.20
N ALA A 88 0.78 4.47 -9.76
CA ALA A 88 -0.16 3.78 -10.64
C ALA A 88 -1.12 4.77 -11.32
N ARG A 89 -1.71 5.69 -10.55
CA ARG A 89 -2.63 6.72 -11.05
C ARG A 89 -1.96 7.66 -12.05
N GLU A 90 -0.74 8.14 -11.79
CA GLU A 90 -0.04 9.02 -12.74
C GLU A 90 0.32 8.29 -14.04
N ASN A 91 0.72 7.00 -13.96
CA ASN A 91 0.91 6.18 -15.15
C ASN A 91 -0.39 6.03 -15.94
N ALA A 92 -1.50 5.66 -15.28
CA ALA A 92 -2.82 5.58 -15.93
C ALA A 92 -3.27 6.90 -16.56
N ARG A 93 -3.03 8.03 -15.88
CA ARG A 93 -3.36 9.37 -16.37
C ARG A 93 -2.69 9.67 -17.71
N SER A 94 -1.43 9.28 -17.85
CA SER A 94 -0.64 9.51 -19.06
C SER A 94 -1.08 8.67 -20.26
N VAL A 95 -1.87 7.60 -20.04
CA VAL A 95 -2.33 6.67 -21.08
C VAL A 95 -3.84 6.47 -21.05
N GLN A 96 -4.62 7.47 -20.60
CA GLN A 96 -6.09 7.39 -20.51
C GLN A 96 -6.78 6.98 -21.81
N GLU A 97 -6.22 7.37 -22.97
CA GLU A 97 -6.74 7.00 -24.29
C GLU A 97 -6.56 5.51 -24.62
N HIS A 98 -5.71 4.80 -23.87
CA HIS A 98 -5.34 3.40 -24.08
C HIS A 98 -5.90 2.46 -22.99
N ILE A 99 -6.65 2.97 -22.03
CA ILE A 99 -7.26 2.17 -20.96
C ILE A 99 -8.78 2.40 -20.91
N PRO A 100 -9.56 1.44 -20.39
CA PRO A 100 -10.98 1.65 -20.14
C PRO A 100 -11.21 2.81 -19.16
N LYS A 101 -12.29 3.56 -19.38
CA LYS A 101 -12.70 4.65 -18.47
C LYS A 101 -12.92 4.13 -17.04
N ASP A 102 -13.51 2.94 -16.91
CA ASP A 102 -13.79 2.32 -15.62
C ASP A 102 -12.50 2.02 -14.84
N LEU A 103 -11.43 1.59 -15.54
CA LEU A 103 -10.12 1.38 -14.91
C LEU A 103 -9.56 2.70 -14.34
N TRP A 104 -9.66 3.79 -15.10
CA TRP A 104 -9.27 5.11 -14.59
C TRP A 104 -10.08 5.53 -13.36
N GLN A 105 -11.39 5.31 -13.39
CA GLN A 105 -12.28 5.64 -12.26
C GLN A 105 -11.91 4.84 -11.01
N CYS A 106 -11.76 3.52 -11.11
CA CYS A 106 -11.36 2.68 -9.98
C CYS A 106 -10.02 3.10 -9.37
N LEU A 107 -9.02 3.41 -10.20
CA LEU A 107 -7.71 3.87 -9.70
C LEU A 107 -7.81 5.24 -9.01
N ASN A 108 -8.64 6.14 -9.54
CA ASN A 108 -8.83 7.45 -8.96
C ASN A 108 -9.57 7.36 -7.62
N GLU A 109 -10.62 6.53 -7.54
CA GLU A 109 -11.32 6.22 -6.30
C GLU A 109 -10.38 5.60 -5.28
N TYR A 110 -9.62 4.58 -5.65
CA TYR A 110 -8.65 3.94 -4.76
C TYR A 110 -7.62 4.93 -4.22
N TYR A 111 -7.05 5.80 -5.06
CA TYR A 111 -6.16 6.87 -4.62
C TYR A 111 -6.83 7.79 -3.58
N HIS A 112 -8.08 8.18 -3.80
CA HIS A 112 -8.80 9.06 -2.89
C HIS A 112 -9.14 8.38 -1.57
N THR A 113 -9.51 7.10 -1.59
CA THR A 113 -9.73 6.29 -0.39
C THR A 113 -8.45 6.21 0.46
N VAL A 114 -7.30 5.90 -0.16
CA VAL A 114 -6.02 5.80 0.56
C VAL A 114 -5.56 7.15 1.12
N LYS A 115 -5.90 8.24 0.43
CA LYS A 115 -5.53 9.60 0.84
C LYS A 115 -6.47 10.20 1.90
N ASP A 116 -7.65 9.63 2.11
CA ASP A 116 -8.61 10.15 3.09
C ASP A 116 -8.02 10.06 4.51
N GLU A 117 -8.02 11.17 5.25
CA GLU A 117 -7.54 11.23 6.63
C GLU A 117 -8.33 10.31 7.57
N LYS A 118 -9.58 9.97 7.21
CA LYS A 118 -10.37 8.96 7.93
C LYS A 118 -9.70 7.59 7.93
N LEU A 119 -8.91 7.26 6.91
CA LEU A 119 -8.21 5.98 6.85
C LEU A 119 -7.19 5.86 7.98
N LEU A 120 -6.47 6.94 8.29
CA LEU A 120 -5.57 7.00 9.43
C LEU A 120 -6.31 6.76 10.74
N TRP A 121 -7.51 7.36 10.87
CA TRP A 121 -8.35 7.14 12.05
C TRP A 121 -8.74 5.67 12.23
N TYR A 122 -9.15 4.98 11.15
CA TYR A 122 -9.48 3.54 11.23
C TYR A 122 -8.27 2.69 11.63
N VAL A 123 -7.09 2.94 11.06
CA VAL A 123 -5.86 2.21 11.40
C VAL A 123 -5.45 2.42 12.86
N GLN A 124 -5.62 3.63 13.40
CA GLN A 124 -5.19 3.94 14.77
C GLN A 124 -6.23 3.60 15.85
N LYS A 125 -7.52 3.73 15.57
CA LYS A 125 -8.58 3.71 16.58
C LYS A 125 -9.58 2.56 16.43
N ASP A 126 -9.74 2.02 15.24
CA ASP A 126 -10.67 0.93 14.95
C ASP A 126 -9.91 -0.37 14.59
N ASP A 127 -10.58 -1.40 14.06
CA ASP A 127 -9.91 -2.57 13.48
C ASP A 127 -9.21 -2.19 12.16
N PRO A 128 -7.86 -2.26 12.07
CA PRO A 128 -7.10 -2.03 10.84
C PRO A 128 -7.55 -2.91 9.66
N ILE A 129 -8.19 -4.06 9.89
CA ILE A 129 -8.74 -4.88 8.79
C ILE A 129 -9.77 -4.10 7.99
N THR A 130 -10.59 -3.27 8.64
CA THR A 130 -11.60 -2.44 7.96
C THR A 130 -10.97 -1.39 7.06
N ALA A 131 -9.74 -0.95 7.38
CA ALA A 131 -8.96 -0.05 6.53
C ALA A 131 -8.26 -0.77 5.35
N LEU A 132 -8.21 -2.10 5.37
CA LEU A 132 -7.53 -2.94 4.39
C LEU A 132 -8.50 -3.65 3.42
N ASP A 133 -9.81 -3.50 3.62
CA ASP A 133 -10.91 -3.98 2.75
C ASP A 133 -11.52 -2.84 1.93
#